data_AF-A0A7S1D894-F1
#
_entry.id   AF-A0A7S1D894-F1
#
_cell.length_a   1.000
_cell.length_b   1.000
_cell.length_c   1.000
_cell.angle_alpha   90.00
_cell.angle_beta   90.00
_cell.angle_gamma   90.00
#
_symmetry.space_group_name_H-M   'P 1'
#
loop_
_entity.id
_entity.type
_entity.pdbx_description
1 polymer ?
#
loop_
_entity_poly.entity_id
_entity_poly.type
_entity_poly.pdbx_seq_one_letter_code
_entity_poly.pdbx_strand_id
1 'polypeptide(L)'
;MHWFHSMITNYYLDCLEVAVLRGEKAWAMKDIEGANTYSCMQFFFSALTALEAYRTNTITKTTTKKRKYRLVFRKYSQLVEKWFQRGSQNSEHLSLLLDAETMVWQKKSTVDVKVAFDISIVTASRGGFQQDAALANERAGVFFLHKNYPDWAFAYLTEARELYKSWGALAKVRQMDHKYSLILAPNNNDDNHHHNKNILEERAR
;
A
#
# COMPACT_ATOMS: atom_id res chain seq x y z
N MET A 1 16.60 -3.25 16.36
CA MET A 1 16.99 -3.25 14.92
C MET A 1 16.55 -4.51 14.17
N HIS A 2 16.96 -5.73 14.56
CA HIS A 2 16.61 -6.97 13.83
C HIS A 2 15.10 -7.18 13.58
N TRP A 3 14.27 -6.95 14.60
CA TRP A 3 12.81 -7.13 14.48
C TRP A 3 12.13 -6.15 13.52
N PHE A 4 12.68 -4.94 13.39
CA PHE A 4 12.14 -3.90 12.52
C PHE A 4 12.42 -4.21 11.04
N HIS A 5 13.66 -4.56 10.70
CA HIS A 5 14.00 -4.98 9.34
C HIS A 5 13.24 -6.26 8.95
N SER A 6 13.10 -7.20 9.89
CA SER A 6 12.24 -8.37 9.69
C SER A 6 10.78 -7.96 9.45
N MET A 7 10.23 -7.00 10.18
CA MET A 7 8.85 -6.55 9.97
C MET A 7 8.65 -5.94 8.58
N ILE A 8 9.56 -5.07 8.13
CA ILE A 8 9.49 -4.43 6.82
C ILE A 8 9.56 -5.47 5.69
N THR A 9 10.56 -6.35 5.74
CA THR A 9 10.74 -7.40 4.73
C THR A 9 9.54 -8.34 4.68
N ASN A 10 9.01 -8.75 5.83
CA ASN A 10 7.81 -9.58 5.89
C ASN A 10 6.56 -8.82 5.43
N TYR A 11 6.47 -7.51 5.66
CA TYR A 11 5.37 -6.70 5.16
C TYR A 11 5.38 -6.61 3.63
N TYR A 12 6.53 -6.30 3.03
CA TYR A 12 6.66 -6.31 1.57
C TYR A 12 6.33 -7.69 0.99
N LEU A 13 6.73 -8.78 1.65
CA LEU A 13 6.45 -10.15 1.22
C LEU A 13 5.03 -10.65 1.58
N ASP A 14 4.09 -9.77 1.93
CA ASP A 14 2.72 -10.08 2.38
C ASP A 14 2.61 -11.17 3.47
N CYS A 15 3.69 -11.39 4.23
CA CYS A 15 3.73 -12.30 5.37
C CYS A 15 3.16 -11.57 6.60
N LEU A 16 1.89 -11.17 6.51
CA LEU A 16 1.23 -10.25 7.43
C LEU A 16 1.16 -10.76 8.87
N GLU A 17 0.97 -12.07 9.08
CA GLU A 17 0.97 -12.65 10.43
C GLU A 17 2.31 -12.47 11.14
N VAL A 18 3.40 -12.76 10.41
CA VAL A 18 4.76 -12.58 10.92
C VAL A 18 5.06 -11.09 11.08
N ALA A 19 4.68 -10.25 10.13
CA ALA A 19 4.86 -8.80 10.21
C ALA A 19 4.15 -8.20 11.45
N VAL A 20 2.91 -8.59 11.72
CA VAL A 20 2.15 -8.13 12.90
C VAL A 20 2.77 -8.64 14.19
N LEU A 21 3.17 -9.91 14.26
CA LEU A 21 3.82 -10.47 15.46
C LEU A 21 5.16 -9.76 15.76
N ARG A 22 5.94 -9.48 14.71
CA ARG A 22 7.21 -8.76 14.83
C ARG A 22 6.97 -7.28 15.17
N GLY A 23 5.93 -6.67 14.63
CA GLY A 23 5.45 -5.34 14.98
C GLY A 23 5.04 -5.23 16.44
N GLU A 24 4.25 -6.18 16.95
CA GLU A 24 3.87 -6.22 18.37
C GLU A 24 5.07 -6.30 19.31
N LYS A 25 6.09 -7.09 18.94
CA LYS A 25 7.36 -7.15 19.67
C LYS A 25 8.15 -5.84 19.57
N ALA A 26 8.13 -5.18 18.42
CA ALA A 26 8.76 -3.87 18.22
C ALA A 26 8.04 -2.76 19.00
N TRP A 27 6.71 -2.82 19.15
CA TRP A 27 5.91 -1.87 19.94
C TRP A 27 6.12 -2.02 21.45
N ALA A 28 6.43 -3.24 21.90
CA ALA A 28 6.68 -3.54 23.31
C ALA A 28 8.08 -3.12 23.78
N MET A 29 9.02 -2.92 22.86
CA MET A 29 10.28 -2.26 23.17
C MET A 29 10.00 -0.76 23.30
N LYS A 30 10.21 -0.21 24.51
CA LYS A 30 10.07 1.24 24.77
C LYS A 30 10.76 2.03 23.65
N ASP A 31 10.08 3.09 23.21
CA ASP A 31 10.49 3.99 22.14
C ASP A 31 12.02 4.18 22.16
N ILE A 32 12.68 3.86 21.04
CA ILE A 32 14.06 4.30 20.84
C ILE A 32 13.95 5.82 20.75
N GLU A 33 14.18 6.49 21.87
CA GLU A 33 14.25 7.94 21.97
C GLU A 33 15.37 8.41 21.05
N GLY A 34 14.97 8.90 19.88
CA GLY A 34 15.89 9.35 18.86
C GLY A 34 15.13 9.88 17.66
N ALA A 35 15.31 11.17 17.37
CA ALA A 35 14.76 11.83 16.21
C ALA A 35 15.55 11.49 14.94
N ASN A 36 15.44 10.24 14.49
CA ASN A 36 16.04 9.81 13.23
C ASN A 36 14.96 9.27 12.26
N THR A 37 15.29 9.27 10.97
CA THR A 37 14.42 8.81 9.88
C THR A 37 13.90 7.38 10.06
N TYR A 38 14.66 6.54 10.78
CA TYR A 38 14.27 5.17 11.10
C TYR A 38 13.02 5.10 11.99
N SER A 39 12.87 6.04 12.93
CA SER A 39 11.68 6.13 13.79
C SER A 39 10.41 6.41 12.98
N CYS A 40 10.48 7.28 11.96
CA CYS A 40 9.32 7.59 11.11
C CYS A 40 8.87 6.37 10.27
N MET A 41 9.82 5.69 9.62
CA MET A 41 9.51 4.45 8.89
C MET A 41 8.94 3.37 9.82
N GLN A 42 9.44 3.28 11.07
CA GLN A 42 8.90 2.34 12.05
C GLN A 42 7.45 2.62 12.41
N PHE A 43 7.08 3.89 12.62
CA PHE A 43 5.68 4.25 12.86
C PHE A 43 4.81 3.98 11.63
N PHE A 44 5.31 4.32 10.44
CA PHE A 44 4.59 4.10 9.18
C PHE A 44 4.26 2.62 8.93
N PHE A 45 5.24 1.72 8.92
CA PHE A 45 4.98 0.30 8.71
C PHE A 45 4.18 -0.33 9.87
N SER A 46 4.30 0.21 11.09
CA SER A 46 3.45 -0.20 12.21
C SER A 46 1.98 0.17 12.00
N ALA A 47 1.71 1.33 11.40
CA ALA A 47 0.36 1.72 11.03
C ALA A 47 -0.19 0.79 9.94
N LEU A 48 0.56 0.57 8.86
CA LEU A 48 0.13 -0.28 7.75
C LEU A 48 -0.12 -1.74 8.17
N THR A 49 0.77 -2.33 8.97
CA THR A 49 0.58 -3.68 9.50
C THR A 49 -0.67 -3.78 10.38
N ALA A 50 -0.94 -2.78 11.22
CA ALA A 50 -2.16 -2.73 12.02
C ALA A 50 -3.42 -2.57 11.17
N LEU A 51 -3.35 -1.79 10.08
CA LEU A 51 -4.46 -1.64 9.13
C LEU A 51 -4.77 -2.96 8.43
N GLU A 52 -3.73 -3.67 7.97
CA GLU A 52 -3.90 -4.99 7.36
C GLU A 52 -4.42 -6.03 8.35
N ALA A 53 -3.90 -6.07 9.57
CA ALA A 53 -4.41 -6.94 10.63
C ALA A 53 -5.90 -6.68 10.92
N TYR A 54 -6.36 -5.44 10.77
CA TYR A 54 -7.77 -5.08 10.92
C TYR A 54 -8.63 -5.55 9.73
N ARG A 55 -8.10 -5.49 8.50
CA ARG A 55 -8.78 -5.95 7.26
C ARG A 55 -8.88 -7.47 7.20
N THR A 56 -7.83 -8.17 7.60
CA THR A 56 -7.75 -9.63 7.56
C THR A 56 -8.42 -10.26 8.79
N ASN A 57 -9.57 -10.89 8.58
CA ASN A 57 -10.32 -11.58 9.65
C ASN A 57 -9.55 -12.76 10.29
N THR A 58 -8.50 -13.27 9.64
CA THR A 58 -7.68 -14.40 10.12
C THR A 58 -7.00 -14.11 11.46
N ILE A 59 -6.51 -12.88 11.67
CA ILE A 59 -5.76 -12.46 12.87
C ILE A 59 -6.72 -11.93 13.95
N THR A 60 -7.81 -11.28 13.55
CA THR A 60 -8.78 -10.65 14.46
C THR A 60 -10.07 -11.45 14.59
N LYS A 61 -9.98 -12.66 15.16
CA LYS A 61 -11.17 -13.48 15.48
C LYS A 61 -12.10 -12.84 16.53
N THR A 62 -11.60 -11.87 17.31
CA THR A 62 -12.34 -11.19 18.40
C THR A 62 -12.45 -9.68 18.20
N THR A 63 -13.61 -9.11 18.54
CA THR A 63 -13.93 -7.66 18.47
C THR A 63 -12.92 -6.80 19.24
N THR A 64 -12.40 -7.31 20.36
CA THR A 64 -11.38 -6.64 21.19
C THR A 64 -10.06 -6.43 20.44
N LYS A 65 -9.62 -7.42 19.64
CA LYS A 65 -8.41 -7.31 18.81
C LYS A 65 -8.59 -6.32 17.66
N LYS A 66 -9.77 -6.30 17.02
CA LYS A 66 -10.09 -5.28 16.00
C LYS A 66 -10.00 -3.86 16.57
N ARG A 67 -10.53 -3.64 17.78
CA ARG A 67 -10.44 -2.34 18.47
C ARG A 67 -8.99 -1.96 18.78
N LYS A 68 -8.16 -2.92 19.22
CA LYS A 68 -6.73 -2.71 19.48
C LYS A 68 -6.02 -2.19 18.22
N TYR A 69 -6.10 -2.92 17.11
CA TYR A 69 -5.40 -2.53 15.87
C TYR A 69 -5.91 -1.20 15.30
N ARG A 70 -7.20 -0.91 15.45
CA ARG A 70 -7.77 0.40 15.11
C ARG A 70 -7.10 1.55 15.87
N LEU A 71 -6.91 1.38 17.18
CA LEU A 71 -6.26 2.39 18.02
C LEU A 71 -4.78 2.52 17.70
N VAL A 72 -4.12 1.39 17.43
CA VAL A 72 -2.70 1.35 17.02
C VAL A 72 -2.48 2.10 15.71
N PHE A 73 -3.30 1.83 14.68
CA PHE A 73 -3.26 2.55 13.41
C PHE A 73 -3.38 4.06 13.62
N ARG A 74 -4.41 4.51 14.33
CA ARG A 74 -4.64 5.94 14.62
C ARG A 74 -3.47 6.59 15.36
N LYS A 75 -2.92 5.89 16.37
CA LYS A 75 -1.78 6.40 17.14
C LYS A 75 -0.57 6.61 16.25
N TYR A 76 -0.23 5.62 15.42
CA TYR A 76 0.97 5.70 14.59
C TYR A 76 0.81 6.66 13.41
N SER A 77 -0.36 6.76 12.79
CA SER A 77 -0.63 7.80 11.77
C SER A 77 -0.47 9.20 12.35
N GLN A 78 -1.00 9.47 13.55
CA GLN A 78 -0.80 10.76 14.22
C GLN A 78 0.67 11.04 14.56
N LEU A 79 1.45 10.01 14.88
CA LEU A 79 2.87 10.18 15.11
C LEU A 79 3.59 10.56 13.81
N VAL A 80 3.35 9.85 12.70
CA VAL A 80 3.91 10.18 11.39
C VAL A 80 3.57 11.60 10.97
N GLU A 81 2.32 12.03 11.18
CA GLU A 81 1.89 13.40 10.88
C GLU A 81 2.63 14.44 11.75
N LYS A 82 2.78 14.18 13.05
CA LYS A 82 3.59 15.05 13.93
C LYS A 82 5.06 15.09 13.51
N TRP A 83 5.58 14.00 12.96
CA TRP A 83 6.95 13.96 12.43
C TRP A 83 7.09 14.83 11.18
N PHE A 84 6.12 14.78 10.27
CA PHE A 84 6.05 15.65 9.11
C PHE A 84 6.01 17.13 9.53
N GLN A 85 5.11 17.50 10.45
CA GLN A 85 4.95 18.88 10.93
C GLN A 85 6.21 19.45 11.63
N ARG A 86 7.09 18.59 12.15
CA ARG A 86 8.36 18.98 12.78
C ARG A 86 9.48 19.28 11.77
N GLY A 87 9.20 19.27 10.47
CA GLY A 87 10.12 19.72 9.43
C GLY A 87 10.83 18.59 8.68
N SER A 88 10.43 17.34 8.88
CA SER A 88 10.92 16.23 8.05
C SER A 88 10.11 16.17 6.74
N GLN A 89 10.48 17.02 5.78
CA GLN A 89 9.91 16.98 4.41
C GLN A 89 10.05 15.59 3.78
N ASN A 90 11.10 14.85 4.16
CA ASN A 90 11.35 13.47 3.73
C ASN A 90 10.35 12.43 4.25
N SER A 91 9.31 12.83 5.00
CA SER A 91 8.25 11.93 5.49
C SER A 91 6.84 12.33 5.03
N GLU A 92 6.72 13.37 4.20
CA GLU A 92 5.44 13.87 3.70
C GLU A 92 4.66 12.78 2.94
N HIS A 93 5.33 12.09 2.01
CA HIS A 93 4.71 11.04 1.19
C HIS A 93 4.17 9.87 2.02
N LEU A 94 4.84 9.56 3.15
CA LEU A 94 4.39 8.52 4.08
C LEU A 94 3.11 8.93 4.82
N SER A 95 3.01 10.21 5.23
CA SER A 95 1.77 10.73 5.85
C SER A 95 0.62 10.70 4.84
N LEU A 96 0.86 11.20 3.63
CA LEU A 96 -0.11 11.21 2.54
C LEU A 96 -0.63 9.81 2.19
N LEU A 97 0.23 8.79 2.23
CA LEU A 97 -0.19 7.40 1.98
C LEU A 97 -1.11 6.88 3.10
N LEU A 98 -0.81 7.19 4.36
CA LEU A 98 -1.67 6.81 5.49
C LEU A 98 -3.02 7.53 5.45
N ASP A 99 -3.05 8.76 4.95
CA ASP A 99 -4.28 9.51 4.72
C ASP A 99 -5.13 8.88 3.62
N ALA A 100 -4.53 8.51 2.48
CA ALA A 100 -5.22 7.78 1.42
C ALA A 100 -5.84 6.47 1.95
N GLU A 101 -5.08 5.69 2.72
CA GLU A 101 -5.57 4.47 3.35
C GLU A 101 -6.67 4.72 4.41
N THR A 102 -6.61 5.85 5.10
CA THR A 102 -7.66 6.29 6.00
C THR A 102 -8.94 6.62 5.23
N MET A 103 -8.85 7.27 4.06
CA MET A 103 -9.99 7.54 3.19
C MET A 103 -10.63 6.25 2.66
N VAL A 104 -9.82 5.25 2.29
CA VAL A 104 -10.30 3.90 1.94
C VAL A 104 -11.13 3.32 3.08
N TRP A 105 -10.61 3.38 4.31
CA TRP A 105 -11.29 2.85 5.48
C TRP A 105 -12.58 3.60 5.84
N GLN A 106 -12.59 4.92 5.66
CA GLN A 106 -13.77 5.76 5.82
C GLN A 106 -14.80 5.61 4.69
N LYS A 107 -14.50 4.79 3.67
CA LYS A 107 -15.34 4.59 2.47
C LYS A 107 -15.67 5.90 1.76
N LYS A 108 -14.67 6.78 1.62
CA LYS A 108 -14.77 8.00 0.81
C LYS A 108 -14.99 7.69 -0.67
N SER A 109 -15.27 8.73 -1.47
CA SER A 109 -15.51 8.55 -2.90
C SER A 109 -14.28 7.91 -3.57
N THR A 110 -14.54 7.10 -4.59
CA THR A 110 -13.45 6.42 -5.33
C THR A 110 -12.50 7.43 -5.99
N VAL A 111 -13.04 8.59 -6.41
CA VAL A 111 -12.27 9.67 -7.00
C VAL A 111 -11.36 10.33 -5.94
N ASP A 112 -11.89 10.62 -4.75
CA ASP A 112 -11.10 11.26 -3.67
C ASP A 112 -9.95 10.35 -3.24
N VAL A 113 -10.23 9.05 -3.10
CA VAL A 113 -9.22 8.04 -2.74
C VAL A 113 -8.14 7.96 -3.83
N LYS A 114 -8.53 7.98 -5.11
CA LYS A 114 -7.58 7.99 -6.23
C LYS A 114 -6.64 9.18 -6.13
N VAL A 115 -7.20 10.38 -5.97
CA VAL A 115 -6.44 11.62 -5.89
C VAL A 115 -5.47 11.58 -4.71
N ALA A 116 -5.92 11.07 -3.55
CA ALA A 116 -5.05 10.93 -2.37
C ALA A 116 -3.86 9.99 -2.64
N PHE A 117 -4.09 8.85 -3.31
CA PHE A 117 -3.00 7.95 -3.71
C PHE A 117 -2.07 8.60 -4.73
N ASP A 118 -2.61 9.27 -5.75
CA ASP A 118 -1.81 9.95 -6.78
C ASP A 118 -0.90 11.02 -6.18
N ILE A 119 -1.41 11.82 -5.24
CA ILE A 119 -0.62 12.84 -4.54
C ILE A 119 0.53 12.16 -3.76
N SER A 120 0.25 11.09 -3.02
CA SER A 120 1.29 10.34 -2.29
C SER A 120 2.36 9.77 -3.23
N ILE A 121 1.96 9.17 -4.36
CA ILE A 121 2.87 8.62 -5.37
C ILE A 121 3.76 9.71 -5.96
N VAL A 122 3.17 10.84 -6.39
CA VAL A 122 3.92 11.95 -6.99
C VAL A 122 4.90 12.56 -6.00
N THR A 123 4.49 12.75 -4.73
CA THR A 123 5.37 13.27 -3.69
C THR A 123 6.53 12.31 -3.42
N ALA A 124 6.27 11.00 -3.32
CA ALA A 124 7.33 10.00 -3.14
C ALA A 124 8.32 9.99 -4.31
N SER A 125 7.81 9.97 -5.55
CA SER A 125 8.65 9.96 -6.76
C SER A 125 9.50 11.22 -6.89
N ARG A 126 8.93 12.41 -6.62
CA ARG A 126 9.68 13.68 -6.64
C ARG A 126 10.76 13.74 -5.56
N GLY A 127 10.52 13.12 -4.41
CA GLY A 127 11.50 12.99 -3.34
C GLY A 127 12.58 11.93 -3.58
N GLY A 128 12.50 11.17 -4.69
CA GLY A 128 13.43 10.07 -4.97
C GLY A 128 13.16 8.81 -4.11
N PHE A 129 12.02 8.73 -3.44
CA PHE A 129 11.62 7.59 -2.59
C PHE A 129 10.97 6.49 -3.41
N GLN A 130 11.74 5.88 -4.31
CA GLN A 130 11.25 4.94 -5.31
C GLN A 130 10.52 3.74 -4.70
N GLN A 131 11.05 3.16 -3.62
CA GLN A 131 10.41 2.05 -2.90
C GLN A 131 9.06 2.44 -2.26
N ASP A 132 8.90 3.70 -1.87
CA ASP A 132 7.67 4.18 -1.24
C ASP A 132 6.63 4.54 -2.31
N ALA A 133 7.08 5.07 -3.45
CA ALA A 133 6.24 5.23 -4.64
C ALA A 133 5.74 3.88 -5.15
N ALA A 134 6.60 2.85 -5.19
CA ALA A 134 6.23 1.48 -5.55
C ALA A 134 5.15 0.93 -4.61
N LEU A 135 5.33 1.13 -3.30
CA LEU A 135 4.36 0.71 -2.30
C LEU A 135 3.03 1.45 -2.48
N ALA A 136 3.04 2.77 -2.61
CA ALA A 136 1.82 3.57 -2.81
C ALA A 136 1.03 3.11 -4.05
N ASN A 137 1.73 2.83 -5.16
CA ASN A 137 1.15 2.26 -6.36
C ASN A 137 0.53 0.87 -6.09
N GLU A 138 1.23 -0.03 -5.40
CA GLU A 138 0.70 -1.36 -5.08
C GLU A 138 -0.60 -1.26 -4.25
N ARG A 139 -0.60 -0.37 -3.25
CA ARG A 139 -1.76 -0.11 -2.38
C ARG A 139 -2.95 0.45 -3.16
N ALA A 140 -2.71 1.40 -4.06
CA ALA A 140 -3.73 1.94 -4.95
C ALA A 140 -4.30 0.85 -5.87
N GLY A 141 -3.42 0.05 -6.50
CA GLY A 141 -3.81 -1.04 -7.39
C GLY A 141 -4.69 -2.09 -6.70
N VAL A 142 -4.32 -2.49 -5.48
CA VAL A 142 -5.14 -3.39 -4.64
C VAL A 142 -6.51 -2.79 -4.32
N PHE A 143 -6.57 -1.49 -4.00
CA PHE A 143 -7.85 -0.82 -3.77
C PHE A 143 -8.76 -0.87 -5.00
N PHE A 144 -8.23 -0.55 -6.20
CA PHE A 144 -9.02 -0.59 -7.44
C PHE A 144 -9.43 -2.00 -7.85
N LEU A 145 -8.58 -2.99 -7.57
CA LEU A 145 -8.93 -4.39 -7.76
C LEU A 145 -10.14 -4.78 -6.90
N HIS A 146 -10.15 -4.41 -5.62
CA HIS A 146 -11.30 -4.66 -4.73
C HIS A 146 -12.57 -3.87 -5.10
N LYS A 147 -12.43 -2.77 -5.85
CA LYS A 147 -13.53 -1.95 -6.35
C LYS A 147 -14.03 -2.39 -7.74
N ASN A 148 -13.47 -3.44 -8.33
CA ASN A 148 -13.74 -3.90 -9.69
C ASN A 148 -13.47 -2.85 -10.78
N TYR A 149 -12.37 -2.09 -10.64
CA TYR A 149 -11.84 -1.21 -11.70
C TYR A 149 -10.53 -1.80 -12.25
N PRO A 150 -10.59 -2.81 -13.15
CA PRO A 150 -9.42 -3.57 -13.59
C PRO A 150 -8.39 -2.71 -14.33
N ASP A 151 -8.82 -1.74 -15.14
CA ASP A 151 -7.90 -0.87 -15.91
C ASP A 151 -7.02 -0.02 -14.98
N TRP A 152 -7.62 0.52 -13.92
CA TRP A 152 -6.89 1.31 -12.93
C TRP A 152 -6.01 0.41 -12.07
N ALA A 153 -6.52 -0.76 -11.67
CA ALA A 153 -5.73 -1.75 -10.96
C ALA A 153 -4.49 -2.15 -11.77
N PHE A 154 -4.65 -2.40 -13.08
CA PHE A 154 -3.56 -2.73 -14.00
C PHE A 154 -2.52 -1.61 -14.06
N ALA A 155 -2.95 -0.37 -14.28
CA ALA A 155 -2.04 0.77 -14.36
C ALA A 155 -1.16 0.91 -13.11
N TYR A 156 -1.78 0.94 -11.93
CA TYR A 156 -1.05 1.08 -10.67
C TYR A 156 -0.17 -0.14 -10.34
N LEU A 157 -0.66 -1.37 -10.55
CA LEU A 157 0.13 -2.57 -10.25
C LEU A 157 1.33 -2.74 -11.21
N THR A 158 1.17 -2.34 -12.46
CA THR A 158 2.26 -2.34 -13.45
C THR A 158 3.35 -1.34 -13.04
N GLU A 159 2.96 -0.13 -12.66
CA GLU A 159 3.92 0.90 -12.21
C GLU A 159 4.63 0.46 -10.92
N ALA A 160 3.89 -0.08 -9.94
CA ALA A 160 4.49 -0.63 -8.72
C ALA A 160 5.55 -1.70 -9.03
N ARG A 161 5.25 -2.60 -9.96
CA ARG A 161 6.14 -3.68 -10.38
C ARG A 161 7.43 -3.13 -11.00
N GLU A 162 7.32 -2.19 -11.93
CA GLU A 162 8.50 -1.61 -12.58
C GLU A 162 9.35 -0.77 -11.61
N LEU A 163 8.73 -0.04 -10.67
CA LEU A 163 9.44 0.67 -9.61
C LEU A 163 10.17 -0.30 -8.66
N TYR A 164 9.56 -1.43 -8.28
CA TYR A 164 10.24 -2.45 -7.48
C TYR A 164 11.39 -3.14 -8.24
N LYS A 165 11.20 -3.38 -9.54
CA LYS A 165 12.22 -3.98 -10.40
C LYS A 165 13.43 -3.07 -10.55
N SER A 166 13.20 -1.79 -10.86
CA SER A 166 14.27 -0.79 -10.98
C SER A 166 14.97 -0.51 -9.65
N TRP A 167 14.27 -0.67 -8.51
CA TRP A 167 14.87 -0.61 -7.18
C TRP A 167 15.70 -1.86 -6.84
N GLY A 168 15.52 -2.97 -7.55
CA GLY A 168 16.24 -4.23 -7.37
C GLY A 168 15.53 -5.26 -6.48
N ALA A 169 14.27 -5.04 -6.08
CA ALA A 169 13.50 -5.95 -5.25
C ALA A 169 12.90 -7.13 -6.04
N LEU A 170 13.75 -7.95 -6.64
CA LEU A 170 13.33 -9.04 -7.53
C LEU A 170 12.42 -10.08 -6.86
N ALA A 171 12.61 -10.35 -5.56
CA ALA A 171 11.73 -11.24 -4.80
C ALA A 171 10.29 -10.69 -4.72
N LYS A 172 10.13 -9.38 -4.51
CA LYS A 172 8.84 -8.70 -4.47
C LYS A 172 8.18 -8.70 -5.86
N VAL A 173 8.96 -8.44 -6.92
CA VAL A 173 8.47 -8.53 -8.31
C VAL A 173 7.90 -9.92 -8.61
N ARG A 174 8.63 -10.99 -8.29
CA ARG A 174 8.15 -12.36 -8.51
C ARG A 174 6.87 -12.67 -7.72
N GLN A 175 6.80 -12.18 -6.49
CA GLN A 175 5.60 -12.32 -5.67
C GLN A 175 4.40 -11.60 -6.31
N MET A 176 4.59 -10.38 -6.81
CA MET A 176 3.53 -9.63 -7.50
C MET A 176 3.09 -10.32 -8.78
N ASP A 177 4.04 -10.82 -9.59
CA ASP A 177 3.77 -11.57 -10.82
C ASP A 177 2.91 -12.80 -10.56
N HIS A 178 3.18 -13.51 -9.46
CA HIS A 178 2.37 -14.65 -9.06
C HIS A 178 0.99 -14.22 -8.56
N LYS A 179 0.95 -13.27 -7.62
CA LYS A 179 -0.27 -12.83 -6.91
C LYS A 179 -1.27 -12.13 -7.82
N TYR A 180 -0.78 -11.31 -8.74
CA TYR A 180 -1.58 -10.51 -9.66
C TYR A 180 -1.48 -11.01 -11.10
N SER A 181 -1.13 -12.29 -11.30
CA SER A 181 -0.97 -12.90 -12.62
C SER A 181 -2.14 -12.65 -13.57
N LEU A 182 -3.38 -12.64 -13.07
CA LEU A 182 -4.57 -12.38 -13.89
C LEU A 182 -4.66 -10.93 -14.38
N ILE A 183 -4.08 -9.98 -13.66
CA ILE A 183 -4.07 -8.56 -14.01
C ILE A 183 -2.81 -8.21 -14.80
N LEU A 184 -1.65 -8.72 -14.36
CA LEU A 184 -0.33 -8.43 -14.93
C LEU A 184 0.08 -9.38 -16.06
N ALA A 185 -0.76 -10.35 -16.43
CA ALA A 185 -0.49 -11.19 -17.58
C ALA A 185 -0.27 -10.30 -18.81
N PRO A 186 0.76 -10.59 -19.64
CA PRO A 186 0.86 -9.94 -20.93
C PRO A 186 -0.43 -10.27 -21.68
N ASN A 187 -1.21 -9.23 -21.98
CA ASN A 187 -2.32 -9.36 -22.91
C ASN A 187 -1.71 -9.84 -24.23
N ASN A 188 -1.88 -11.12 -24.57
CA ASN A 188 -1.65 -11.63 -25.93
C ASN A 188 -2.71 -11.08 -26.92
N ASN A 189 -3.18 -9.85 -26.71
CA ASN A 189 -4.25 -9.20 -27.45
C ASN A 189 -3.77 -7.88 -28.08
N ASP A 190 -2.55 -7.87 -28.61
CA ASP A 190 -2.11 -6.84 -29.56
C ASP A 190 -2.78 -6.97 -30.95
N ASP A 191 -3.72 -7.91 -31.15
CA ASP A 191 -4.28 -8.20 -32.48
C ASP A 191 -5.78 -7.92 -32.68
N ASN A 192 -6.50 -7.15 -31.84
CA ASN A 192 -7.93 -6.91 -32.14
C ASN A 192 -8.61 -5.64 -31.59
N HIS A 193 -7.92 -4.50 -31.52
CA HIS A 193 -8.57 -3.21 -31.24
C HIS A 193 -9.10 -2.46 -32.49
N HIS A 194 -9.28 -3.15 -33.63
CA HIS A 194 -9.73 -2.51 -34.88
C HIS A 194 -11.01 -3.02 -35.55
N HIS A 195 -11.79 -3.94 -34.99
CA HIS A 195 -13.01 -4.34 -35.73
C HIS A 195 -14.22 -4.82 -34.93
N ASN A 196 -14.51 -4.30 -33.73
CA ASN A 196 -15.82 -4.63 -33.15
C ASN A 196 -16.54 -3.48 -32.47
N LYS A 197 -16.65 -2.36 -33.20
CA LYS A 197 -17.64 -1.32 -32.92
C LYS A 197 -18.96 -1.50 -33.68
N ASN A 198 -19.15 -2.59 -34.44
CA ASN A 198 -20.30 -2.75 -35.35
C ASN A 198 -21.23 -3.95 -35.12
N ILE A 199 -21.02 -4.82 -34.11
CA ILE A 199 -21.90 -6.01 -33.94
C ILE A 199 -23.04 -5.79 -32.93
N LEU A 200 -23.09 -4.65 -32.22
CA LEU A 200 -24.19 -4.36 -31.28
C LEU A 200 -25.28 -3.42 -31.83
N GLU A 201 -25.11 -2.81 -33.01
CA GLU A 201 -26.13 -1.95 -33.63
C GLU A 201 -27.01 -2.66 -34.67
N GLU A 202 -26.68 -3.90 -35.06
CA GLU A 202 -27.42 -4.64 -36.12
C GLU A 202 -28.45 -5.66 -35.57
N ARG A 203 -28.73 -5.63 -34.26
CA ARG A 203 -29.84 -6.43 -33.65
C ARG A 203 -30.99 -5.57 -33.13
N ALA A 204 -31.02 -4.29 -33.48
CA ALA A 204 -32.10 -3.35 -33.16
C ALA A 204 -32.81 -2.78 -34.41
N ARG A 205 -32.80 -3.53 -35.53
CA ARG A 205 -33.67 -3.32 -36.69
C ARG A 205 -34.33 -4.63 -37.09
#